data_AF-A0A380W8Z8-F1
#
_entry.id   AF-A0A380W8Z8-F1
#
_cell.length_a   1.000
_cell.length_b   1.000
_cell.length_c   1.000
_cell.angle_alpha   90.00
_cell.angle_beta   90.00
_cell.angle_gamma   90.00
#
_symmetry.space_group_name_H-M   'P 1'
#
loop_
_entity.id
_entity.type
_entity.pdbx_description
1 polymer ?
#
loop_
_entity_poly.entity_id
_entity_poly.type
_entity_poly.pdbx_seq_one_letter_code
_entity_poly.pdbx_strand_id
1 'polypeptide(L)'
;MSDTFNSLESTSQLADGLTLRVRDLELSADAFSRAMTNAFAVSVTGGRQFDDVLKLLALRLSSLSLNLALKPVQNSIAGGLENLLSGLTGMGTSASTAVAAASGAVKPFASGGVIGTPTYFPLMQGGVGLAGEAGPEAIMPLKRGPDGRLGVAGAGGGVNNITVQIATPDPGSFRRSESYITGQIARAVARGQRSL
;
A
#
# COMPACT_ATOMS: atom_id res chain seq x y z
N MET A 1 52.31 -35.05 -9.18
CA MET A 1 52.39 -34.16 -8.00
C MET A 1 51.56 -32.89 -8.14
N SER A 2 51.10 -32.49 -9.34
CA SER A 2 50.29 -31.28 -9.57
C SER A 2 48.81 -31.39 -9.17
N ASP A 3 48.17 -32.55 -9.34
CA ASP A 3 46.72 -32.71 -9.10
C ASP A 3 46.35 -32.66 -7.62
N THR A 4 47.28 -33.05 -6.74
CA THR A 4 47.10 -33.00 -5.28
C THR A 4 47.13 -31.56 -4.74
N PHE A 5 47.88 -30.66 -5.38
CA PHE A 5 47.91 -29.24 -4.97
C PHE A 5 46.63 -28.50 -5.36
N ASN A 6 46.08 -28.78 -6.55
CA ASN A 6 44.80 -28.18 -6.97
C ASN A 6 43.61 -28.64 -6.11
N SER A 7 43.58 -29.90 -5.66
CA SER A 7 42.50 -30.38 -4.79
C SER A 7 42.57 -29.81 -3.37
N LEU A 8 43.78 -29.56 -2.85
CA LEU A 8 43.98 -28.90 -1.56
C LEU A 8 43.51 -27.44 -1.58
N GLU A 9 43.80 -26.71 -2.66
CA GLU A 9 43.35 -25.32 -2.83
C GLU A 9 41.84 -25.20 -3.04
N SER A 10 41.24 -26.15 -3.77
CA SER A 10 39.79 -26.25 -3.91
C SER A 10 39.12 -26.51 -2.54
N THR A 11 39.76 -27.34 -1.71
CA THR A 11 39.25 -27.70 -0.38
C THR A 11 39.36 -26.53 0.60
N SER A 12 40.45 -25.74 0.55
CA SER A 12 40.58 -24.54 1.37
C SER A 12 39.57 -23.47 0.98
N GLN A 13 39.34 -23.25 -0.32
CA GLN A 13 38.32 -22.30 -0.80
C GLN A 13 36.90 -22.72 -0.40
N LEU A 14 36.60 -24.02 -0.42
CA LEU A 14 35.33 -24.55 0.08
C LEU A 14 35.19 -24.41 1.59
N ALA A 15 36.27 -24.62 2.35
CA ALA A 15 36.29 -24.40 3.79
C ALA A 15 36.06 -22.92 4.14
N ASP A 16 36.73 -22.00 3.44
CA ASP A 16 36.57 -20.56 3.60
C ASP A 16 35.14 -20.13 3.24
N GLY A 17 34.58 -20.62 2.14
CA GLY A 17 33.18 -20.38 1.76
C GLY A 17 32.17 -20.92 2.77
N LEU A 18 32.47 -22.07 3.39
CA LEU A 18 31.63 -22.65 4.44
C LEU A 18 31.69 -21.82 5.72
N THR A 19 32.87 -21.35 6.13
CA THR A 19 33.01 -20.50 7.32
C THR A 19 32.27 -19.17 7.18
N LEU A 20 32.29 -18.56 6.00
CA LEU A 20 31.52 -17.35 5.71
C LEU A 20 30.01 -17.58 5.81
N ARG A 21 29.52 -18.69 5.24
CA ARG A 21 28.08 -19.03 5.34
C ARG A 21 27.65 -19.35 6.76
N VAL A 22 28.48 -20.02 7.54
CA VAL A 22 28.22 -20.30 8.96
C VAL A 22 28.14 -18.99 9.74
N ARG A 23 29.05 -18.04 9.47
CA ARG A 23 29.03 -16.71 10.09
C ARG A 23 27.79 -15.90 9.72
N ASP A 24 27.37 -15.94 8.45
CA ASP A 24 26.13 -15.29 8.01
C ASP A 24 24.90 -15.92 8.67
N LEU A 25 24.90 -17.25 8.82
CA LEU A 25 23.83 -17.98 9.51
C LEU A 25 23.77 -17.59 11.00
N GLU A 26 24.93 -17.49 11.66
CA GLU A 26 25.05 -17.08 13.06
C GLU A 26 24.57 -15.64 13.28
N LEU A 27 24.97 -14.70 12.41
CA LEU A 27 24.50 -13.32 12.45
C LEU A 27 22.98 -13.22 12.23
N SER A 28 22.43 -14.02 11.31
CA SER A 28 21.00 -14.07 11.06
C SER A 28 20.22 -14.68 12.23
N ALA A 29 20.78 -15.71 12.89
CA ALA A 29 20.20 -16.36 14.07
C ALA A 29 20.21 -15.44 15.30
N ASP A 30 21.28 -14.67 15.50
CA ASP A 30 21.37 -13.66 16.56
C ASP A 30 20.38 -12.51 16.33
N ALA A 31 20.27 -12.02 15.10
CA ALA A 31 19.30 -11.00 14.75
C ALA A 31 17.86 -11.51 14.96
N PHE A 32 17.60 -12.77 14.60
CA PHE A 32 16.32 -13.43 14.83
C PHE A 32 16.01 -13.57 16.32
N SER A 33 16.95 -14.06 17.14
CA SER A 33 16.79 -14.23 18.58
C SER A 33 16.48 -12.91 19.29
N ARG A 34 17.19 -11.83 18.91
CA ARG A 34 16.91 -10.48 19.43
C ARG A 34 15.54 -9.96 19.00
N ALA A 35 15.16 -10.16 17.74
CA ALA A 35 13.85 -9.76 17.24
C ALA A 35 12.71 -10.52 17.96
N MET A 36 12.89 -11.82 18.19
CA MET A 36 11.93 -12.67 18.90
C MET A 36 11.79 -12.23 20.37
N THR A 37 12.91 -11.99 21.05
CA THR A 37 12.95 -11.55 22.45
C THR A 37 12.29 -10.18 22.61
N ASN A 38 12.58 -9.24 21.70
CA ASN A 38 11.94 -7.92 21.70
C ASN A 38 10.45 -8.01 21.38
N ALA A 39 10.04 -8.88 20.46
CA ALA A 39 8.63 -9.08 20.13
C ALA A 39 7.83 -9.62 21.33
N PHE A 40 8.39 -10.58 22.08
CA PHE A 40 7.78 -11.08 23.31
C PHE A 40 7.78 -10.04 24.43
N ALA A 41 8.88 -9.30 24.61
CA ALA A 41 8.93 -8.23 25.60
C ALA A 41 7.88 -7.15 25.33
N VAL A 42 7.74 -6.71 24.06
CA VAL A 42 6.73 -5.73 23.63
C VAL A 42 5.31 -6.28 23.70
N SER A 43 5.09 -7.57 23.43
CA SER A 43 3.77 -8.20 23.53
C SER A 43 3.32 -8.36 24.99
N VAL A 44 4.23 -8.72 25.90
CA VAL A 44 3.95 -8.88 27.33
C VAL A 44 3.76 -7.54 28.05
N THR A 45 4.51 -6.50 27.67
CA THR A 45 4.48 -5.21 28.36
C THR A 45 3.58 -4.16 27.70
N GLY A 46 3.23 -4.30 26.42
CA GLY A 46 2.69 -3.22 25.59
C GLY A 46 1.25 -3.32 25.13
N GLY A 47 0.48 -4.34 25.51
CA GLY A 47 -0.94 -4.47 25.11
C GLY A 47 -1.20 -4.64 23.60
N ARG A 48 -0.14 -4.75 22.77
CA ARG A 48 -0.24 -5.15 21.36
C ARG A 48 -0.56 -6.64 21.29
N GLN A 49 -1.61 -6.96 20.54
CA GLN A 49 -2.14 -8.31 20.42
C GLN A 49 -1.06 -9.21 19.82
N PHE A 50 -0.80 -10.37 20.42
CA PHE A 50 0.09 -11.41 19.89
C PHE A 50 -0.15 -11.70 18.39
N ASP A 51 -1.40 -11.53 17.95
CA ASP A 51 -1.84 -11.63 16.57
C ASP A 51 -1.13 -10.67 15.59
N ASP A 52 -0.77 -9.45 16.02
CA ASP A 52 -0.04 -8.48 15.19
C ASP A 52 1.41 -8.94 14.95
N VAL A 53 2.03 -9.57 15.95
CA VAL A 53 3.39 -10.13 15.84
C VAL A 53 3.39 -11.32 14.88
N LEU A 54 2.39 -12.19 14.98
CA LEU A 54 2.25 -13.33 14.07
C LEU A 54 1.95 -12.90 12.63
N LYS A 55 1.08 -11.89 12.44
CA LYS A 55 0.83 -11.30 11.11
C LYS A 55 2.09 -10.72 10.51
N LEU A 56 2.89 -10.00 11.29
CA LEU A 56 4.16 -9.43 10.81
C LEU A 56 5.16 -10.53 10.41
N LEU A 57 5.29 -11.58 11.23
CA LEU A 57 6.16 -12.72 10.93
C LEU A 57 5.70 -13.45 9.66
N ALA A 58 4.40 -13.72 9.54
CA ALA A 58 3.80 -14.35 8.38
C ALA A 58 4.01 -13.53 7.11
N LEU A 59 3.82 -12.20 7.18
CA LEU A 59 4.09 -11.28 6.08
C LEU A 59 5.56 -11.30 5.67
N ARG A 60 6.50 -11.31 6.63
CA ARG A 60 7.93 -11.39 6.33
C ARG A 60 8.32 -12.71 5.70
N LEU A 61 7.85 -13.84 6.22
CA LEU A 61 8.11 -15.16 5.63
C LEU A 61 7.51 -15.29 4.24
N SER A 62 6.29 -14.77 4.03
CA SER A 62 5.65 -14.71 2.70
C SER A 62 6.43 -13.84 1.72
N SER A 63 6.95 -12.70 2.17
CA SER A 63 7.75 -11.82 1.31
C SER A 63 9.09 -12.45 0.93
N LEU A 64 9.74 -13.15 1.86
CA LEU A 64 10.99 -13.86 1.61
C LEU A 64 10.78 -15.03 0.64
N SER A 65 9.75 -15.86 0.87
CA SER A 65 9.44 -16.99 -0.01
C SER A 65 9.04 -16.54 -1.41
N LEU A 66 8.24 -15.48 -1.53
CA LEU A 66 7.88 -14.88 -2.81
C LEU A 66 9.10 -14.34 -3.55
N ASN A 67 10.00 -13.65 -2.84
CA ASN A 67 11.24 -13.14 -3.43
C ASN A 67 12.18 -14.27 -3.88
N LEU A 68 12.29 -15.36 -3.12
CA LEU A 68 13.09 -16.52 -3.52
C LEU A 68 12.46 -17.26 -4.72
N ALA A 69 11.14 -17.35 -4.79
CA ALA A 69 10.42 -17.96 -5.91
C ALA A 69 10.50 -17.11 -7.19
N LEU A 70 10.52 -15.79 -7.05
CA LEU A 70 10.62 -14.85 -8.17
C LEU A 70 12.07 -14.57 -8.61
N LYS A 71 13.08 -14.81 -7.76
CA LYS A 71 14.50 -14.67 -8.12
C LYS A 71 14.92 -15.32 -9.45
N PRO A 72 14.57 -16.59 -9.75
CA PRO A 72 14.96 -17.18 -11.04
C PRO A 72 14.26 -16.52 -12.24
N VAL A 73 13.04 -16.01 -12.06
CA VAL A 73 12.31 -15.24 -13.08
C VAL A 73 12.91 -13.84 -13.25
N GLN A 74 13.29 -13.21 -12.15
CA GLN A 74 13.99 -11.94 -12.15
C GLN A 74 15.35 -12.05 -12.86
N ASN A 75 16.09 -13.13 -12.61
CA ASN A 75 17.39 -13.40 -13.25
C ASN A 75 17.24 -13.79 -14.73
N SER A 76 16.18 -14.51 -15.12
CA SER A 76 15.94 -14.85 -16.52
C SER A 76 15.43 -13.68 -17.34
N ILE A 77 14.61 -12.80 -16.76
CA ILE A 77 14.17 -11.54 -17.38
C ILE A 77 15.35 -10.57 -17.47
N ALA A 78 16.17 -10.45 -16.42
CA ALA A 78 17.37 -9.61 -16.45
C ALA A 78 18.38 -10.10 -17.49
N GLY A 79 18.67 -11.41 -17.54
CA GLY A 79 19.57 -11.98 -18.55
C GLY A 79 19.01 -11.96 -19.97
N GLY A 80 17.69 -12.09 -20.14
CA GLY A 80 17.04 -11.96 -21.45
C GLY A 80 17.02 -10.52 -21.98
N LEU A 81 16.84 -9.54 -21.09
CA LEU A 81 16.90 -8.12 -21.42
C LEU A 81 18.34 -7.66 -21.72
N GLU A 82 19.32 -8.18 -20.99
CA GLU A 82 20.75 -7.92 -21.20
C GLU A 82 21.23 -8.51 -22.54
N ASN A 83 20.76 -9.71 -22.90
CA ASN A 83 21.05 -10.32 -24.20
C ASN A 83 20.35 -9.60 -25.37
N LEU A 84 19.14 -9.06 -25.17
CA LEU A 84 18.46 -8.26 -26.20
C LEU A 84 19.14 -6.90 -26.36
N LEU A 85 19.52 -6.26 -25.25
CA LEU A 85 20.22 -4.98 -25.26
C LEU A 85 21.63 -5.13 -25.86
N SER A 86 22.36 -6.18 -25.50
CA SER A 86 23.67 -6.50 -26.09
C SER A 86 23.57 -6.90 -27.57
N GLY A 87 22.48 -7.57 -27.98
CA GLY A 87 22.21 -7.90 -29.39
C GLY A 87 21.82 -6.69 -30.23
N LEU A 88 21.19 -5.69 -29.61
CA LEU A 88 20.83 -4.42 -30.23
C LEU A 88 22.03 -3.46 -30.35
N THR A 89 22.94 -3.45 -29.36
CA THR A 89 24.14 -2.61 -29.39
C THR A 89 25.29 -3.20 -30.20
N GLY A 90 25.26 -4.51 -30.50
CA GLY A 90 26.26 -5.21 -31.30
C GLY A 90 26.00 -5.26 -32.81
N MET A 91 24.84 -4.82 -33.29
CA MET A 91 24.48 -4.74 -34.71
C MET A 91 24.47 -3.27 -35.13
N GLY A 92 25.28 -2.93 -36.13
CA GLY A 92 25.64 -1.55 -36.48
C GLY A 92 24.49 -0.57 -36.69
N THR A 93 24.76 0.69 -36.30
CA THR A 93 24.34 1.91 -37.02
C THR A 93 22.85 2.15 -37.25
N SER A 94 21.99 2.06 -36.24
CA SER A 94 20.67 2.71 -36.30
C SER A 94 20.21 3.23 -34.94
N ALA A 95 20.95 4.22 -34.43
CA ALA A 95 20.59 5.01 -33.25
C ALA A 95 19.32 5.87 -33.43
N SER A 96 18.67 5.84 -34.60
CA SER A 96 17.44 6.58 -34.90
C SER A 96 16.15 5.78 -34.67
N THR A 97 16.20 4.45 -34.55
CA THR A 97 15.01 3.60 -34.33
C THR A 97 14.86 3.13 -32.89
N ALA A 98 15.95 3.02 -32.13
CA ALA A 98 15.89 2.68 -30.70
C ALA A 98 15.38 3.83 -29.82
N VAL A 99 15.61 5.09 -30.24
CA VAL A 99 15.07 6.28 -29.55
C VAL A 99 13.57 6.48 -29.82
N ALA A 100 13.06 5.95 -30.94
CA ALA A 100 11.62 6.02 -31.26
C ALA A 100 10.77 5.04 -30.43
N ALA A 101 11.34 3.94 -29.96
CA ALA A 101 10.66 2.99 -29.06
C ALA A 101 10.61 3.49 -27.60
N ALA A 102 11.53 4.38 -27.21
CA ALA A 102 11.54 5.01 -25.89
C ALA A 102 10.59 6.22 -25.78
N SER A 103 10.03 6.71 -26.89
CA SER A 103 9.23 7.95 -26.94
C SER A 103 7.75 7.77 -27.31
N GLY A 104 7.22 6.54 -27.38
CA GLY A 104 6.00 6.30 -28.16
C GLY A 104 4.68 6.05 -27.43
N ALA A 105 4.68 5.52 -26.21
CA ALA A 105 3.43 5.27 -25.50
C ALA A 105 3.21 6.37 -24.47
N VAL A 106 2.82 7.56 -24.94
CA VAL A 106 2.15 8.55 -24.08
C VAL A 106 0.93 7.84 -23.51
N LYS A 107 1.05 7.33 -22.28
CA LYS A 107 -0.03 6.64 -21.58
C LYS A 107 -0.92 7.75 -21.03
N PRO A 108 -2.08 8.04 -21.63
CA PRO A 108 -2.91 9.13 -21.16
C PRO A 108 -3.36 8.82 -19.74
N PHE A 109 -3.16 9.77 -18.81
CA PHE A 109 -3.70 9.73 -17.45
C PHE A 109 -5.22 10.00 -17.44
N ALA A 110 -5.94 9.47 -18.42
CA ALA A 110 -7.35 9.76 -18.67
C ALA A 110 -8.27 9.35 -17.51
N SER A 111 -7.75 8.57 -16.55
CA SER A 111 -8.50 8.11 -15.38
C SER A 111 -8.31 8.96 -14.11
N GLY A 112 -7.44 10.00 -14.13
CA GLY A 112 -7.15 10.81 -12.94
C GLY A 112 -6.49 9.97 -11.83
N GLY A 113 -5.17 10.01 -11.74
CA GLY A 113 -4.40 9.29 -10.73
C GLY A 113 -3.56 10.24 -9.88
N VAL A 114 -3.45 9.93 -8.59
CA VAL A 114 -2.56 10.61 -7.65
C VAL A 114 -1.14 10.12 -7.89
N ILE A 115 -0.20 11.03 -8.17
CA ILE A 115 1.22 10.67 -8.34
C ILE A 115 1.84 10.57 -6.95
N GLY A 116 1.74 9.38 -6.34
CA GLY A 116 2.21 9.12 -4.98
C GLY A 116 3.73 9.13 -4.81
N THR A 117 4.51 9.20 -5.89
CA THR A 117 5.98 9.22 -5.86
C THR A 117 6.54 10.18 -6.92
N PRO A 118 7.51 11.05 -6.59
CA PRO A 118 8.12 11.96 -7.55
C PRO A 118 8.62 11.20 -8.79
N THR A 119 8.08 11.54 -9.96
CA THR A 119 8.34 10.83 -11.22
C THR A 119 8.96 11.80 -12.23
N TYR A 120 10.08 11.42 -12.82
CA TYR A 120 10.72 12.19 -13.86
C TYR A 120 10.06 11.94 -15.22
N PHE A 121 9.85 12.99 -16.00
CA PHE A 121 9.35 12.91 -17.38
C PHE A 121 10.24 13.74 -18.33
N PRO A 122 10.47 13.27 -19.56
CA PRO A 122 11.27 14.01 -20.53
C PRO A 122 10.50 15.21 -21.10
N LEU A 123 11.17 16.37 -21.23
CA LEU A 123 10.67 17.53 -21.97
C LEU A 123 11.20 17.51 -23.40
N MET A 124 10.39 18.00 -24.35
CA MET A 124 10.72 18.03 -25.78
C MET A 124 11.98 18.83 -26.14
N GLN A 125 12.45 19.72 -25.26
CA GLN A 125 13.68 20.51 -25.44
C GLN A 125 14.93 19.89 -24.77
N GLY A 126 14.89 18.59 -24.43
CA GLY A 126 16.04 17.90 -23.82
C GLY A 126 16.20 18.15 -22.31
N GLY A 127 15.15 18.66 -21.65
CA GLY A 127 15.09 18.80 -20.20
C GLY A 127 14.42 17.61 -19.52
N VAL A 128 14.60 17.49 -18.21
CA VAL A 128 13.83 16.56 -17.37
C VAL A 128 12.91 17.35 -16.45
N GLY A 129 11.63 16.99 -16.46
CA GLY A 129 10.61 17.54 -15.57
C GLY A 129 10.39 16.59 -14.42
N LEU A 130 10.18 17.11 -13.22
CA LEU A 130 9.82 16.32 -12.06
C LEU A 130 8.34 16.58 -11.73
N ALA A 131 7.52 15.55 -11.84
CA ALA A 131 6.12 15.59 -11.40
C ALA A 131 6.03 14.95 -10.01
N GLY A 132 5.46 15.65 -9.05
CA GLY A 132 5.16 15.13 -7.72
C GLY A 132 4.12 16.02 -7.05
N GLU A 133 3.29 15.43 -6.19
CA GLU A 133 2.35 16.21 -5.39
C GLU A 133 3.07 16.90 -4.23
N ALA A 134 2.60 18.11 -3.89
CA ALA A 134 3.23 18.96 -2.87
C ALA A 134 3.02 18.44 -1.43
N GLY A 135 2.20 17.41 -1.22
CA GLY A 135 1.97 16.79 0.08
C GLY A 135 0.72 15.91 0.11
N PRO A 136 0.38 15.30 1.26
CA PRO A 136 -0.81 14.45 1.38
C PRO A 136 -2.10 15.28 1.18
N GLU A 137 -2.74 15.11 0.03
CA GLU A 137 -4.07 15.68 -0.21
C GLU A 137 -5.16 14.78 0.40
N ALA A 138 -6.15 15.38 1.06
CA ALA A 138 -7.27 14.64 1.61
C ALA A 138 -8.31 14.36 0.50
N ILE A 139 -8.58 13.08 0.22
CA ILE A 139 -9.71 12.67 -0.62
C ILE A 139 -10.98 12.87 0.20
N MET A 140 -11.65 14.00 0.00
CA MET A 140 -12.93 14.26 0.64
C MET A 140 -14.08 13.79 -0.25
N PRO A 141 -15.10 13.12 0.32
CA PRO A 141 -16.29 12.77 -0.44
C PRO A 141 -16.97 14.04 -0.96
N LEU A 142 -17.13 14.16 -2.28
CA LEU A 142 -17.88 15.25 -2.89
C LEU A 142 -19.35 14.86 -2.96
N LYS A 143 -20.25 15.78 -2.58
CA LYS A 143 -21.69 15.64 -2.79
C LYS A 143 -22.17 16.79 -3.66
N ARG A 144 -23.07 16.48 -4.60
CA ARG A 144 -23.75 17.51 -5.38
C ARG A 144 -24.86 18.13 -4.52
N GLY A 145 -24.87 19.46 -4.43
CA GLY A 145 -25.92 20.21 -3.79
C GLY A 145 -27.21 20.26 -4.63
N PRO A 146 -28.35 20.62 -4.03
CA PRO A 146 -29.61 20.85 -4.75
C PRO A 146 -29.52 21.95 -5.81
N ASP A 147 -28.54 22.85 -5.67
CA ASP A 147 -28.16 23.91 -6.60
C ASP A 147 -27.26 23.42 -7.77
N GLY A 148 -26.97 22.12 -7.84
CA GLY A 148 -26.17 21.50 -8.89
C GLY A 148 -24.65 21.66 -8.73
N ARG A 149 -24.21 22.45 -7.74
CA ARG A 149 -22.79 22.70 -7.45
C ARG A 149 -22.19 21.52 -6.69
N LEU A 150 -20.90 21.28 -6.90
CA LEU A 150 -20.14 20.26 -6.17
C LEU A 150 -19.57 20.90 -4.91
N GLY A 151 -19.92 20.34 -3.75
CA GLY A 151 -19.37 20.76 -2.45
C GLY A 151 -18.63 19.61 -1.79
N VAL A 152 -17.71 19.94 -0.88
CA VAL A 152 -17.06 18.97 0.00
C VAL A 152 -18.07 18.55 1.06
N ALA A 153 -18.36 17.25 1.18
CA ALA A 153 -19.20 16.75 2.25
C ALA A 153 -18.43 16.84 3.56
N GLY A 154 -18.60 17.96 4.28
CA GLY A 154 -18.23 18.03 5.68
C GLY A 154 -18.97 16.92 6.41
N ALA A 155 -18.31 16.25 7.36
CA ALA A 155 -18.94 15.35 8.33
C ALA A 155 -19.83 16.14 9.31
N GLY A 156 -20.69 17.00 8.78
CA GLY A 156 -21.70 17.76 9.49
C GLY A 156 -23.01 17.01 9.44
N GLY A 157 -23.03 15.79 9.97
CA GLY A 157 -24.27 15.23 10.49
C GLY A 157 -24.66 16.03 11.72
N GLY A 158 -25.17 17.24 11.52
CA GLY A 158 -25.69 18.07 12.60
C GLY A 158 -26.68 17.23 13.39
N VAL A 159 -26.39 17.03 14.67
CA VAL A 159 -27.33 16.38 15.59
C VAL A 159 -28.54 17.30 15.67
N ASN A 160 -29.56 17.03 14.86
CA ASN A 160 -30.81 17.76 14.90
C ASN A 160 -31.52 17.40 16.21
N ASN A 161 -31.29 18.21 17.24
CA ASN A 161 -31.97 18.04 18.52
C ASN A 161 -33.43 18.49 18.36
N ILE A 162 -34.36 17.54 18.46
CA ILE A 162 -35.80 17.78 18.26
C ILE A 162 -36.48 17.67 19.61
N THR A 163 -36.88 18.81 20.17
CA THR A 163 -37.65 18.84 21.43
C THR A 163 -39.14 18.86 21.10
N VAL A 164 -39.90 17.89 21.61
CA VAL A 164 -41.36 17.82 21.44
C VAL A 164 -42.03 18.09 22.78
N GLN A 165 -42.75 19.21 22.88
CA GLN A 165 -43.58 19.53 24.06
C GLN A 165 -44.99 19.00 23.84
N ILE A 166 -45.47 18.20 24.79
CA ILE A 166 -46.81 17.62 24.77
C ILE A 166 -47.60 18.20 25.94
N ALA A 167 -48.64 18.97 25.62
CA ALA A 167 -49.60 19.46 26.60
C ALA A 167 -50.86 18.59 26.52
N THR A 168 -51.09 17.77 27.55
CA THR A 168 -52.29 16.94 27.67
C THR A 168 -53.10 17.33 28.92
N PRO A 169 -54.43 17.54 28.80
CA PRO A 169 -55.30 17.77 29.95
C PRO A 169 -55.48 16.51 30.82
N ASP A 170 -55.34 15.32 30.22
CA ASP A 170 -55.49 14.04 30.90
C ASP A 170 -54.25 13.14 30.67
N PRO A 171 -53.49 12.82 31.72
CA PRO A 171 -52.34 11.92 31.62
C PRO A 171 -52.74 10.44 31.39
N GLY A 172 -53.98 10.04 31.70
CA GLY A 172 -54.48 8.69 31.46
C GLY A 172 -54.68 8.38 29.97
N SER A 173 -55.31 9.31 29.25
CA SER A 173 -55.49 9.23 27.80
C SER A 173 -54.15 9.28 27.05
N PHE A 174 -53.18 10.07 27.53
CA PHE A 174 -51.85 10.10 26.92
C PHE A 174 -51.14 8.74 26.99
N ARG A 175 -51.15 8.09 28.16
CA ARG A 175 -50.53 6.75 28.32
C ARG A 175 -51.15 5.70 27.40
N ARG A 176 -52.45 5.79 27.11
CA ARG A 176 -53.13 4.87 26.19
C ARG A 176 -52.77 5.11 24.71
N SER A 177 -52.37 6.33 24.35
CA SER A 177 -52.06 6.73 22.97
C SER A 177 -50.58 7.02 22.71
N GLU A 178 -49.69 6.78 23.68
CA GLU A 178 -48.26 7.06 23.61
C GLU A 178 -47.59 6.39 22.40
N SER A 179 -47.87 5.10 22.17
CA SER A 179 -47.29 4.33 21.06
C SER A 179 -47.66 4.90 19.68
N TYR A 180 -48.88 5.42 19.55
CA TYR A 180 -49.37 6.03 18.33
C TYR A 180 -48.68 7.39 18.06
N ILE A 181 -48.55 8.22 19.09
CA ILE A 181 -47.90 9.54 19.00
C ILE A 181 -46.41 9.36 18.67
N THR A 182 -45.72 8.46 19.35
CA THR A 182 -44.31 8.14 19.07
C THR A 182 -44.10 7.63 17.64
N GLY A 183 -45.01 6.78 17.16
CA GLY A 183 -44.97 6.29 15.78
C GLY A 183 -45.15 7.41 14.73
N GLN A 184 -46.02 8.39 15.00
CA GLN A 184 -46.19 9.55 14.13
C GLN A 184 -44.95 10.45 14.12
N ILE A 185 -44.35 10.71 15.29
CA ILE A 185 -43.13 11.52 15.41
C ILE A 185 -41.97 10.85 14.66
N ALA A 186 -41.73 9.55 14.89
CA ALA A 186 -40.66 8.82 14.21
C ALA A 186 -40.81 8.87 12.68
N ARG A 187 -42.05 8.74 12.18
CA ARG A 187 -42.35 8.82 10.74
C ARG A 187 -42.19 10.23 10.18
N ALA A 188 -42.51 11.26 10.97
CA ALA A 188 -42.27 12.65 10.59
C ALA A 188 -40.77 12.95 10.50
N VAL A 189 -39.98 12.51 11.48
CA VAL A 189 -38.51 12.69 11.51
C VAL A 189 -37.85 11.96 10.33
N ALA A 190 -38.23 10.71 10.05
CA ALA A 190 -37.69 9.94 8.94
C ALA A 190 -37.96 10.59 7.57
N ARG A 191 -39.12 11.24 7.39
CA ARG A 191 -39.42 12.02 6.19
C ARG A 191 -38.59 13.30 6.12
N GLY A 192 -38.41 14.00 7.24
CA GLY A 192 -37.56 15.19 7.32
C GLY A 192 -36.11 14.90 6.96
N GLN A 193 -35.55 13.79 7.44
CA GLN A 193 -34.16 13.38 7.12
C GLN A 193 -33.93 13.04 5.64
N ARG A 194 -34.96 12.64 4.89
CA ARG A 194 -34.85 12.36 3.44
C ARG A 194 -35.04 13.59 2.56
N SER A 195 -35.62 14.66 3.09
CA SER A 195 -35.92 15.89 2.34
C SER A 195 -34.83 16.96 2.47
N LEU A 196 -33.76 16.69 3.23
CA LEU A 196 -32.59 17.55 3.46
C LEU A 196 -31.36 16.96 2.76
#